data_AF-A0A328YWJ2-F1
#
_entry.id   AF-A0A328YWJ2-F1
#
_cell.length_a   1.000
_cell.length_b   1.000
_cell.length_c   1.000
_cell.angle_alpha   90.00
_cell.angle_beta   90.00
_cell.angle_gamma   90.00
#
_symmetry.space_group_name_H-M   'P 1'
#
loop_
_entity.id
_entity.type
_entity.pdbx_description
1 polymer ?
#
loop_
_entity_poly.entity_id
_entity_poly.type
_entity_poly.pdbx_seq_one_letter_code
_entity_poly.pdbx_strand_id
1 'polypeptide(L)'
;MRHLLLSDVQSTNLQMLHVILLGAERDMVGTCRKYGLHASQAERLRTMTPPELWALVYAVGETSLFIPRSDLVALIDSPPALVGTLAAAHPPHPTKSRPIQAQS
;
A
#
# COMPACT_ATOMS: atom_id res chain seq x y z
N MET A 1 -14.42 9.75 24.07
CA MET A 1 -13.65 9.91 22.84
C MET A 1 -14.58 9.63 21.68
N ARG A 2 -14.79 10.55 20.74
CA ARG A 2 -15.52 10.22 19.52
C ARG A 2 -14.61 9.26 18.75
N HIS A 3 -14.99 7.99 18.67
CA HIS A 3 -14.40 7.09 17.68
C HIS A 3 -14.81 7.68 16.33
N LEU A 4 -13.95 8.53 15.76
CA LEU A 4 -14.08 8.95 14.38
C LEU A 4 -13.99 7.67 13.57
N LEU A 5 -15.14 7.23 13.07
CA LEU A 5 -15.21 6.10 12.17
C LEU A 5 -14.34 6.49 10.96
N LEU A 6 -13.28 5.73 10.75
CA LEU A 6 -12.52 5.83 9.51
C LEU A 6 -13.43 5.40 8.36
N SER A 7 -13.26 6.04 7.21
CA SER A 7 -13.81 5.48 5.98
C SER A 7 -13.16 4.15 5.63
N ASP A 8 -13.71 3.47 4.63
CA ASP A 8 -13.15 2.22 4.11
C ASP A 8 -11.72 2.41 3.59
N VAL A 9 -11.44 3.55 2.92
CA VAL A 9 -10.11 3.88 2.39
C VAL A 9 -9.13 4.15 3.53
N GLN A 10 -9.53 4.95 4.53
CA GLN A 10 -8.70 5.24 5.68
C GLN A 10 -8.42 3.99 6.53
N SER A 11 -9.42 3.12 6.70
CA SER A 11 -9.28 1.83 7.39
C SER A 11 -8.31 0.89 6.67
N THR A 12 -8.43 0.82 5.34
CA THR A 12 -7.53 0.02 4.49
C THR A 12 -6.08 0.53 4.58
N ASN A 13 -5.89 1.85 4.52
CA ASN A 13 -4.58 2.48 4.71
C ASN A 13 -3.98 2.12 6.06
N LEU A 14 -4.76 2.24 7.13
CA LEU A 14 -4.28 1.94 8.48
C LEU A 14 -3.90 0.47 8.65
N GLN A 15 -4.74 -0.44 8.14
CA GLN A 15 -4.46 -1.88 8.16
C GLN A 15 -3.16 -2.20 7.43
N MET A 16 -2.94 -1.62 6.25
CA MET A 16 -1.74 -1.86 5.47
C MET A 16 -0.48 -1.33 6.16
N LEU A 17 -0.53 -0.12 6.73
CA LEU A 17 0.56 0.43 7.54
C LEU A 17 0.87 -0.46 8.75
N HIS A 18 -0.14 -1.01 9.40
CA HIS A 18 0.05 -1.91 10.55
C HIS A 18 0.78 -3.20 10.14
N VAL A 19 0.38 -3.82 9.03
CA VAL A 19 1.06 -5.04 8.53
C VAL A 19 2.51 -4.75 8.15
N ILE A 20 2.79 -3.61 7.52
CA ILE A 20 4.15 -3.18 7.19
C ILE A 20 5.00 -3.03 8.45
N LEU A 21 4.48 -2.38 9.49
CA LEU A 21 5.21 -2.16 10.75
C LEU A 21 5.56 -3.49 11.42
N LEU A 22 4.58 -4.38 11.58
CA LEU A 22 4.79 -5.72 12.15
C LEU A 22 5.78 -6.55 11.32
N GLY A 23 5.74 -6.44 9.99
CA GLY A 23 6.71 -7.08 9.12
C GLY A 23 8.12 -6.52 9.31
N ALA A 24 8.25 -5.20 9.37
CA ALA A 24 9.52 -4.49 9.48
C ALA A 24 10.20 -4.70 10.84
N GLU A 25 9.43 -4.98 11.90
CA GLU A 25 9.97 -5.43 13.19
C GLU A 25 10.69 -6.79 13.10
N ARG A 26 10.21 -7.69 12.23
CA ARG A 26 10.75 -9.05 12.06
C ARG A 26 11.87 -9.12 11.02
N ASP A 27 11.64 -8.48 9.88
CA ASP A 27 12.55 -8.46 8.73
C ASP A 27 12.33 -7.18 7.94
N MET A 28 13.16 -6.17 8.22
CA MET A 28 13.10 -4.87 7.56
C MET A 28 13.31 -4.98 6.06
N VAL A 29 14.36 -5.70 5.63
CA VAL A 29 14.76 -5.76 4.22
C VAL A 29 13.71 -6.50 3.39
N GLY A 30 13.26 -7.66 3.86
CA GLY A 30 12.22 -8.43 3.19
C GLY A 30 10.88 -7.69 3.16
N THR A 31 10.54 -6.95 4.21
CA THR A 31 9.32 -6.12 4.23
C THR A 31 9.40 -4.97 3.22
N CYS A 32 10.51 -4.24 3.20
CA CYS A 32 10.74 -3.20 2.20
C CYS A 32 10.60 -3.74 0.78
N ARG A 33 11.17 -4.92 0.49
CA ARG A 33 11.05 -5.57 -0.82
C ARG A 33 9.61 -5.95 -1.16
N LYS A 34 8.86 -6.52 -0.22
CA LYS A 34 7.46 -6.97 -0.43
C LYS A 34 6.52 -5.80 -0.71
N TYR A 35 6.75 -4.66 -0.04
CA TYR A 35 5.88 -3.48 -0.13
C TYR A 35 6.43 -2.36 -1.02
N GLY A 36 7.58 -2.57 -1.68
CA GLY A 36 8.20 -1.57 -2.54
C GLY A 36 8.62 -0.29 -1.81
N LEU A 37 9.02 -0.41 -0.55
CA LEU A 37 9.45 0.72 0.28
C LEU A 37 10.96 0.92 0.19
N HIS A 38 11.39 2.18 0.18
CA HIS A 38 12.77 2.53 0.49
C HIS A 38 13.02 2.37 2.00
N ALA A 39 14.25 2.01 2.39
CA ALA A 39 14.61 1.79 3.79
C ALA A 39 14.26 2.98 4.69
N SER A 40 14.54 4.20 4.24
CA SER A 40 14.20 5.43 4.99
C SER A 40 12.70 5.64 5.19
N GLN A 41 11.84 5.17 4.27
CA GLN A 41 10.38 5.24 4.44
C GLN A 41 9.93 4.28 5.54
N ALA A 42 10.44 3.05 5.52
CA ALA A 42 10.10 2.04 6.53
C ALA A 42 10.65 2.42 7.91
N GLU A 43 11.86 2.98 7.99
CA GLU A 43 12.41 3.53 9.23
C GLU A 43 11.55 4.67 9.76
N ARG A 44 11.14 5.61 8.90
CA ARG A 44 10.24 6.70 9.32
C ARG A 44 8.93 6.16 9.87
N LEU A 45 8.31 5.18 9.19
CA LEU A 45 7.07 4.55 9.68
C LEU A 45 7.29 3.92 11.07
N ARG A 46 8.40 3.22 11.30
CA ARG A 46 8.71 2.58 12.60
C ARG A 46 8.87 3.56 13.76
N THR A 47 9.25 4.81 13.48
CA THR A 47 9.35 5.84 14.52
C THR A 47 7.99 6.45 14.91
N MET A 48 6.93 6.17 14.15
CA MET A 48 5.61 6.71 14.43
C MET A 48 4.90 5.94 15.54
N THR A 49 4.31 6.68 16.46
CA THR A 49 3.41 6.17 17.48
C THR A 49 2.05 5.82 16.88
N PRO A 50 1.24 4.96 17.55
CA PRO A 50 -0.10 4.65 17.07
C PRO A 50 -0.98 5.89 16.82
N PRO A 51 -1.03 6.91 17.71
CA PRO A 51 -1.79 8.13 17.44
C PRO A 51 -1.33 8.90 16.19
N GLU A 52 -0.03 8.90 15.89
CA GLU A 52 0.51 9.56 14.68
C GLU A 52 0.11 8.83 13.40
N LEU A 53 0.06 7.50 13.43
CA LEU A 53 -0.45 6.71 12.29
C LEU A 53 -1.94 6.99 12.04
N TRP A 54 -2.72 7.06 13.12
CA TRP A 54 -4.14 7.44 13.05
C TRP A 54 -4.32 8.85 12.49
N ALA A 55 -3.53 9.81 12.95
CA ALA A 55 -3.56 11.17 12.43
C ALA A 55 -3.18 11.24 10.95
N LEU A 56 -2.17 10.45 10.52
CA LEU A 56 -1.75 10.36 9.13
C LEU A 56 -2.89 9.86 8.24
N VAL A 57 -3.49 8.70 8.55
CA VAL A 57 -4.55 8.13 7.70
C VAL A 57 -5.78 9.04 7.67
N TYR A 58 -6.09 9.70 8.80
CA TYR A 58 -7.18 10.65 8.85
C TYR A 58 -6.92 11.86 7.93
N ALA A 59 -5.70 12.41 7.98
CA ALA A 59 -5.30 13.54 7.16
C ALA A 59 -5.23 13.21 5.66
N VAL A 60 -4.89 11.97 5.29
CA VAL A 60 -4.90 11.50 3.91
C VAL A 60 -6.31 11.43 3.32
N GLY A 61 -7.33 11.15 4.14
CA GLY A 61 -8.73 11.12 3.71
C GLY A 61 -9.07 9.97 2.77
N GLU A 62 -9.95 10.21 1.79
CA GLU A 62 -10.43 9.26 0.78
C GLU A 62 -9.40 8.95 -0.32
N THR A 63 -8.11 8.89 0.04
CA THR A 63 -7.03 8.58 -0.90
C THR A 63 -6.25 7.37 -0.43
N SER A 64 -6.06 6.39 -1.31
CA SER A 64 -5.22 5.24 -0.98
C SER A 64 -3.75 5.66 -0.87
N LEU A 65 -3.08 5.26 0.21
CA LEU A 65 -1.63 5.40 0.36
C LEU A 65 -0.86 4.44 -0.56
N PHE A 66 -1.49 3.33 -0.94
CA PHE A 66 -0.90 2.31 -1.78
C PHE A 66 -1.69 2.20 -3.09
N ILE A 67 -0.99 2.45 -4.19
CA ILE A 67 -1.59 2.50 -5.52
C ILE A 67 -1.62 1.09 -6.11
N PRO A 68 -2.70 0.70 -6.82
CA PRO A 68 -2.72 -0.53 -7.60
C PRO A 68 -1.53 -0.65 -8.55
N ARG A 69 -0.97 -1.86 -8.61
CA ARG A 69 0.10 -2.21 -9.53
C ARG A 69 -0.36 -2.10 -10.99
N SER A 70 0.53 -1.63 -11.86
CA SER A 70 0.26 -1.36 -13.29
C SER A 70 -0.17 -2.58 -14.10
N ASP A 71 0.20 -3.77 -13.67
CA ASP A 71 -0.12 -5.07 -14.26
C ASP A 71 -1.29 -5.79 -13.56
N LEU A 72 -2.08 -5.09 -12.72
CA LEU A 72 -3.16 -5.69 -11.94
C LEU A 72 -4.14 -6.48 -12.81
N VAL A 73 -4.59 -5.91 -13.93
CA VAL A 73 -5.54 -6.57 -14.83
C VAL A 73 -4.94 -7.85 -15.42
N ALA A 74 -3.68 -7.80 -15.86
CA ALA A 74 -2.99 -8.98 -16.37
C ALA A 74 -2.90 -10.10 -15.34
N LEU A 75 -2.70 -9.77 -14.06
CA LEU A 75 -2.71 -10.76 -12.98
C LEU A 75 -4.09 -11.34 -12.69
N ILE A 76 -5.15 -10.52 -12.78
CA ILE A 76 -6.54 -10.98 -12.62
C ILE A 76 -6.91 -11.97 -13.73
N ASP A 77 -6.48 -11.69 -14.97
CA ASP A 77 -6.81 -12.51 -16.14
C ASP A 77 -5.89 -13.74 -16.30
N SER A 78 -4.86 -13.88 -15.46
CA SER A 78 -3.89 -14.96 -15.54
C SER A 78 -4.37 -16.25 -14.87
N PRO A 79 -3.97 -17.44 -15.35
CA PRO A 79 -4.22 -18.70 -14.64
C PRO A 79 -3.67 -18.64 -13.21
N PRO A 80 -4.41 -19.08 -12.17
CA PRO A 80 -3.98 -18.98 -10.77
C PRO A 80 -2.60 -19.57 -10.49
N ALA A 81 -2.23 -20.65 -11.19
CA ALA A 81 -0.93 -21.31 -11.08
C ALA A 81 0.25 -20.41 -11.52
N LEU A 82 0.00 -19.38 -12.33
CA LEU A 82 1.03 -18.48 -12.87
C LEU A 82 1.08 -17.11 -12.18
N VAL A 83 0.03 -16.71 -11.44
CA VAL A 83 -0.10 -15.37 -10.83
C VAL A 83 1.12 -15.04 -9.96
N GLY A 84 1.56 -15.98 -9.11
CA GLY A 84 2.72 -15.77 -8.25
C GLY A 84 4.02 -15.53 -9.04
N THR A 85 4.24 -16.33 -10.09
CA THR A 85 5.42 -16.20 -10.96
C THR A 85 5.41 -14.88 -11.73
N LEU A 86 4.25 -14.49 -12.30
CA LEU A 86 4.11 -13.22 -13.01
C LEU A 86 4.29 -12.02 -12.09
N ALA A 87 3.72 -12.07 -10.89
CA ALA A 87 3.86 -11.03 -9.87
C ALA A 87 5.30 -10.87 -9.36
N ALA A 88 6.09 -11.94 -9.36
CA ALA A 88 7.50 -11.92 -8.99
C ALA A 88 8.41 -11.43 -10.13
N ALA A 89 8.09 -11.80 -11.38
CA ALA A 89 8.83 -11.38 -12.57
C ALA A 89 8.68 -9.88 -12.87
N HIS A 90 7.51 -9.31 -12.57
CA HIS A 90 7.22 -7.89 -12.72
C HIS A 90 6.98 -7.30 -11.33
N PRO A 91 7.99 -6.69 -10.69
CA PRO A 91 7.78 -6.00 -9.42
C PRO A 91 6.68 -4.94 -9.54
N PRO A 92 5.88 -4.71 -8.49
CA PRO A 92 4.79 -3.76 -8.54
C PRO A 92 5.33 -2.36 -8.84
N HIS A 93 4.99 -1.85 -10.02
CA HIS A 93 5.18 -0.45 -10.37
C HIS A 93 3.84 0.27 -10.33
N PRO A 94 3.78 1.49 -9.76
CA PRO A 94 2.55 2.25 -9.70
C PRO A 94 2.04 2.51 -11.11
N THR A 95 0.73 2.33 -11.31
CA THR A 95 0.10 2.68 -12.57
C THR A 95 0.29 4.17 -12.83
N LYS A 96 0.92 4.54 -13.95
CA LYS A 96 0.97 5.94 -14.37
C LYS A 96 -0.47 6.37 -14.63
N SER A 97 -0.98 7.31 -13.85
CA SER A 97 -2.28 7.91 -14.11
C SER A 97 -2.22 8.61 -15.46
N ARG A 98 -2.80 7.98 -16.49
CA ARG A 98 -3.11 8.70 -17.72
C ARG A 98 -4.32 9.57 -17.38
N PRO A 99 -4.27 10.90 -17.55
CA PRO A 99 -5.45 11.72 -17.32
C PRO A 99 -6.59 11.13 -18.16
N ILE A 100 -7.72 10.89 -17.51
CA ILE A 100 -8.94 10.46 -18.20
C ILE A 100 -9.27 11.60 -19.17
N GLN A 101 -8.90 11.43 -20.44
CA GLN A 101 -9.48 12.23 -21.50
C GLN A 101 -10.93 11.76 -21.59
N ALA A 102 -11.81 12.48 -20.92
CA ALA A 102 -13.24 12.39 -21.16
C ALA A 102 -13.42 12.66 -22.65
N GLN A 103 -13.73 11.62 -23.42
CA GLN A 103 -14.16 11.77 -24.80
C GLN A 103 -15.49 12.53 -24.72
N SER A 104 -15.45 13.78 -25.20
CA SER A 104 -16.64 14.62 -25.40
C SER A 104 -17.31 14.22 -26.71
#